data_AF-A0A8C3ICM5-F1
#
_entry.id   AF-A0A8C3ICM5-F1
#
_cell.length_a   1.000
_cell.length_b   1.000
_cell.length_c   1.000
_cell.angle_alpha   90.00
_cell.angle_beta   90.00
_cell.angle_gamma   90.00
#
_symmetry.space_group_name_H-M   'P 1'
#
loop_
_entity.id
_entity.type
_entity.pdbx_description
1 polymer ?
#
loop_
_entity_poly.entity_id
_entity_poly.type
_entity_poly.pdbx_seq_one_letter_code
_entity_poly.pdbx_strand_id
1 'polypeptide(L)'
;EMEGSPDGACYTGSGLLYRGMAHTTLSGAQCLPWDSDLLSHEFSTRSLRDALSLGLGGHAFCRNPDNDSRPWCYTLREEQLSWEQMPQAAVLSSPTPSRPPACPAPWSLSMPAGPASSPAGGTCTKVSGGPAGMD
;
A
#
# COMPACT_ATOMS: atom_id res chain seq x y z
N GLU A 1 22.40 -17.35 1.45
CA GLU A 1 21.65 -16.20 2.01
C GLU A 1 20.93 -15.47 0.88
N MET A 2 19.61 -15.23 0.98
CA MET A 2 18.90 -14.37 0.01
C MET A 2 18.71 -13.00 0.64
N GLU A 3 19.52 -12.05 0.19
CA GLU A 3 19.32 -10.62 0.48
C GLU A 3 17.91 -10.21 0.05
N GLY A 4 17.15 -9.69 1.01
CA GLY A 4 15.81 -9.17 0.80
C GLY A 4 15.83 -8.10 -0.28
N SER A 5 15.08 -8.34 -1.35
CA SER A 5 15.04 -7.47 -2.51
C SER A 5 14.48 -6.08 -2.12
N PRO A 6 15.19 -4.97 -2.41
CA PRO A 6 14.78 -3.61 -2.04
C PRO A 6 13.59 -3.07 -2.86
N ASP A 7 13.00 -3.87 -3.75
CA ASP A 7 11.93 -3.44 -4.67
C ASP A 7 10.63 -3.05 -3.95
N GLY A 8 10.45 -3.50 -2.71
CA GLY A 8 9.33 -3.11 -1.87
C GLY A 8 9.54 -1.82 -1.07
N ALA A 9 10.76 -1.45 -0.69
CA ALA A 9 11.01 -0.49 0.41
C ALA A 9 11.04 0.99 -0.01
N CYS A 10 10.39 1.33 -1.13
CA CYS A 10 10.33 2.71 -1.62
C CYS A 10 8.94 3.32 -1.41
N TYR A 11 8.88 4.43 -0.67
CA TYR A 11 7.67 5.23 -0.44
C TYR A 11 8.00 6.72 -0.48
N THR A 12 6.98 7.54 -0.72
CA THR A 12 7.09 9.01 -0.76
C THR A 12 6.46 9.65 0.47
N GLY A 13 7.03 10.76 0.95
CA GLY A 13 6.54 11.46 2.14
C GLY A 13 6.54 10.54 3.37
N SER A 14 5.45 10.54 4.13
CA SER A 14 5.25 9.64 5.27
C SER A 14 4.81 8.22 4.90
N GLY A 15 4.54 7.94 3.62
CA GLY A 15 4.09 6.63 3.18
C GLY A 15 2.67 6.24 3.62
N LEU A 16 1.79 7.22 3.90
CA LEU A 16 0.36 6.97 4.18
C LEU A 16 -0.35 6.11 3.12
N LEU A 17 -0.04 6.42 1.85
CA LEU A 17 -0.59 5.73 0.69
C LEU A 17 0.29 4.57 0.22
N TYR A 18 1.32 4.20 1.00
CA TYR A 18 2.21 3.12 0.64
C TYR A 18 1.43 1.79 0.63
N ARG A 19 1.50 1.09 -0.51
CA ARG A 19 0.85 -0.21 -0.74
C ARG A 19 1.83 -1.25 -1.29
N GLY A 20 3.13 -1.04 -1.10
CA GLY A 20 4.16 -2.00 -1.47
C GLY A 20 4.18 -3.22 -0.54
N MET A 21 5.12 -4.13 -0.81
CA MET A 21 5.22 -5.44 -0.18
C MET A 21 6.41 -5.60 0.77
N ALA A 22 7.08 -4.50 1.15
CA ALA A 22 8.16 -4.60 2.13
C ALA A 22 7.60 -5.03 3.50
N HIS A 23 8.29 -5.99 4.11
CA HIS A 23 7.90 -6.64 5.38
C HIS A 23 9.08 -6.78 6.35
N THR A 24 10.13 -6.00 6.14
CA THR A 24 11.36 -6.05 6.94
C THR A 24 11.63 -4.68 7.53
N THR A 25 12.01 -4.63 8.81
CA THR A 25 12.24 -3.39 9.56
C THR A 25 13.68 -2.90 9.44
N LEU A 26 13.98 -1.72 9.99
CA LEU A 26 15.33 -1.11 10.00
C LEU A 26 16.42 -2.04 10.57
N SER A 27 16.08 -2.82 11.59
CA SER A 27 16.99 -3.78 12.21
C SER A 27 17.07 -5.13 11.47
N GLY A 28 16.33 -5.29 10.36
CA GLY A 28 16.18 -6.56 9.68
C GLY A 28 15.17 -7.53 10.30
N ALA A 29 14.33 -7.08 11.26
CA ALA A 29 13.31 -7.95 11.82
C ALA A 29 12.14 -8.16 10.84
N GLN A 30 11.54 -9.34 10.90
CA GLN A 30 10.37 -9.67 10.09
C GLN A 30 9.10 -9.12 10.72
N CYS A 31 8.29 -8.49 9.88
CA CYS A 31 6.98 -7.98 10.28
C CYS A 31 5.99 -9.12 10.56
N LEU A 32 5.04 -8.85 11.45
CA LEU A 32 3.87 -9.68 11.70
C LEU A 32 2.70 -9.30 10.78
N PRO A 33 1.83 -10.25 10.42
CA PRO A 33 0.57 -9.95 9.74
C PRO A 33 -0.33 -9.04 10.60
N TRP A 34 -0.98 -8.06 9.99
CA TRP A 34 -1.88 -7.13 10.70
C TRP A 34 -3.13 -7.78 11.30
N ASP A 35 -3.47 -8.97 10.81
CA ASP A 35 -4.56 -9.83 11.29
C ASP A 35 -4.07 -10.91 12.28
N SER A 36 -2.81 -10.86 12.72
CA SER A 36 -2.30 -11.85 13.66
C SER A 36 -3.02 -11.75 15.02
N ASP A 37 -3.40 -12.90 15.58
CA ASP A 37 -3.99 -12.98 16.92
C ASP A 37 -3.12 -12.33 18.02
N LEU A 38 -1.80 -12.30 17.81
CA LEU A 38 -0.83 -11.66 18.71
C LEU A 38 -1.05 -10.15 18.84
N LEU A 39 -1.71 -9.52 17.85
CA LEU A 39 -1.97 -8.09 17.82
C LEU A 39 -3.33 -7.73 18.44
N SER A 40 -4.18 -8.70 18.77
CA SER A 40 -5.56 -8.46 19.23
C SER A 40 -5.69 -7.48 20.40
N HIS A 41 -4.70 -7.43 21.28
CA HIS A 41 -4.67 -6.51 22.43
C HIS A 41 -3.98 -5.17 22.16
N GLU A 42 -3.20 -5.07 21.08
CA GLU A 42 -2.30 -3.94 20.80
C GLU A 42 -2.78 -3.12 19.61
N PHE A 43 -3.46 -3.76 18.66
CA PHE A 43 -3.98 -3.14 17.45
C PHE A 43 -5.32 -3.75 17.05
N SER A 44 -6.32 -2.90 16.88
CA SER A 44 -7.59 -3.31 16.31
C SER A 44 -8.22 -2.17 15.52
N THR A 45 -8.72 -2.47 14.33
CA THR A 45 -9.49 -1.52 13.52
C THR A 45 -10.95 -1.53 13.92
N ARG A 46 -11.63 -0.37 13.85
CA ARG A 46 -13.06 -0.27 14.19
C ARG A 46 -13.97 -1.11 13.29
N SER A 47 -13.55 -1.36 12.05
CA SER A 47 -14.27 -2.16 11.06
C SER A 47 -13.32 -2.77 10.03
N LEU A 48 -13.72 -3.89 9.42
CA LEU A 48 -13.03 -4.47 8.26
C LEU A 48 -12.90 -3.45 7.11
N ARG A 49 -13.87 -2.56 6.93
CA ARG A 49 -13.79 -1.52 5.90
C ARG A 49 -12.65 -0.54 6.17
N ASP A 50 -12.42 -0.20 7.44
CA ASP A 50 -11.33 0.67 7.84
C ASP A 50 -9.99 -0.02 7.62
N ALA A 51 -9.86 -1.28 8.03
CA ALA A 51 -8.66 -2.10 7.77
C ALA A 51 -8.30 -2.13 6.27
N LEU A 52 -9.28 -2.42 5.41
CA LEU A 52 -9.08 -2.45 3.97
C LEU A 52 -8.65 -1.08 3.41
N SER A 53 -9.26 0.01 3.88
CA SER A 53 -8.90 1.37 3.45
C SER A 53 -7.46 1.74 3.82
N LEU A 54 -7.00 1.27 4.99
CA LEU A 54 -5.65 1.45 5.50
C LEU A 54 -4.64 0.46 4.89
N GLY A 55 -5.12 -0.51 4.11
CA GLY A 55 -4.30 -1.55 3.49
C GLY A 55 -3.75 -2.56 4.49
N LEU A 56 -4.53 -2.86 5.53
CA LEU A 56 -4.23 -3.80 6.60
C LEU A 56 -5.00 -5.11 6.37
N GLY A 57 -4.38 -6.25 6.70
CA GLY A 57 -5.00 -7.57 6.56
C GLY A 57 -4.03 -8.71 6.84
N GLY A 58 -4.34 -9.90 6.30
CA GLY A 58 -3.56 -11.13 6.46
C GLY A 58 -2.16 -11.15 5.81
N HIS A 59 -1.50 -10.01 5.72
CA HIS A 59 -0.15 -9.86 5.20
C HIS A 59 0.73 -9.07 6.16
N ALA A 60 2.05 -9.27 6.08
CA ALA A 60 3.03 -8.61 6.94
C ALA A 60 3.65 -7.33 6.34
N PHE A 61 3.00 -6.72 5.34
CA PHE A 61 3.57 -5.53 4.68
C PHE A 61 3.46 -4.29 5.55
N CYS A 62 4.51 -3.48 5.64
CA CYS A 62 4.48 -2.28 6.47
C CYS A 62 3.48 -1.24 5.94
N ARG A 63 2.83 -0.52 6.84
CA ARG A 63 1.80 0.49 6.54
C ARG A 63 1.96 1.66 7.50
N ASN A 64 1.24 2.74 7.22
CA ASN A 64 1.20 3.91 8.10
C ASN A 64 -0.27 4.27 8.39
N PRO A 65 -0.96 3.49 9.24
CA PRO A 65 -2.38 3.69 9.51
C PRO A 65 -2.68 4.91 10.42
N ASP A 66 -1.71 5.32 11.22
CA ASP A 66 -1.80 6.33 12.29
C ASP A 66 -1.14 7.68 11.93
N ASN A 67 -0.66 7.81 10.68
CA ASN A 67 -0.03 9.04 10.19
C ASN A 67 1.29 9.37 10.91
N ASP A 68 2.07 8.33 11.25
CA ASP A 68 3.47 8.45 11.66
C ASP A 68 4.33 9.10 10.56
N SER A 69 5.58 9.36 10.88
CA SER A 69 6.60 9.82 9.95
C SER A 69 6.95 8.83 8.82
N ARG A 70 6.75 7.52 9.02
CA ARG A 70 7.11 6.45 8.05
C ARG A 70 6.20 5.23 8.16
N PRO A 71 6.09 4.39 7.11
CA PRO A 71 5.48 3.08 7.27
C PRO A 71 6.25 2.21 8.26
N TRP A 72 5.51 1.44 9.03
CA TRP A 72 6.00 0.59 10.08
C TRP A 72 5.20 -0.71 10.13
N CYS A 73 5.62 -1.65 10.97
CA CYS A 73 4.89 -2.88 11.24
C CYS A 73 5.17 -3.37 12.67
N TYR A 74 4.34 -4.28 13.15
CA TYR A 74 4.62 -5.01 14.38
C TYR A 74 5.66 -6.10 14.16
N THR A 75 6.48 -6.35 15.18
CA THR A 75 7.48 -7.42 15.21
C THR A 75 7.39 -8.18 16.52
N LEU A 76 7.83 -9.43 16.53
CA LEU A 76 7.99 -10.24 17.74
C LEU A 76 9.47 -10.49 17.97
N ARG A 77 10.01 -10.04 19.10
CA ARG A 77 11.40 -10.31 19.51
C ARG A 77 11.41 -10.85 20.92
N GLU A 78 12.03 -12.03 21.10
CA GLU A 78 12.16 -12.66 22.42
C GLU A 78 10.80 -12.76 23.16
N GLU A 79 9.78 -13.26 22.46
CA GLU A 79 8.37 -13.27 22.90
C GLU A 79 7.71 -11.90 23.20
N GLN A 80 8.41 -10.78 23.03
CA GLN A 80 7.86 -9.45 23.25
C GLN A 80 7.39 -8.81 21.96
N LEU A 81 6.13 -8.39 21.96
CA LEU A 81 5.57 -7.62 20.88
C LEU A 81 6.14 -6.20 20.91
N SER A 82 6.58 -5.73 19.75
CA SER A 82 7.04 -4.36 19.54
C SER A 82 6.64 -3.90 18.13
N TRP A 83 7.02 -2.68 17.77
CA TRP A 83 6.82 -2.15 16.43
C TRP A 83 8.10 -1.44 15.98
N GLU A 84 8.34 -1.44 14.67
CA GLU A 84 9.49 -0.74 14.12
C GLU A 84 9.20 -0.22 12.71
N GLN A 85 9.84 0.89 12.36
CA GLN A 85 9.73 1.50 11.05
C GLN A 85 10.46 0.67 9.98
N MET A 86 9.96 0.72 8.74
CA MET A 86 10.68 0.15 7.61
C MET A 86 11.87 1.04 7.21
N PRO A 87 12.94 0.46 6.65
CA PRO A 87 13.97 1.25 5.99
C PRO A 87 13.32 2.01 4.85
N GLN A 88 13.49 3.33 4.83
CA GLN A 88 13.37 4.03 3.57
C GLN A 88 14.56 3.58 2.75
N ALA A 89 14.33 3.04 1.55
CA ALA A 89 15.42 2.85 0.62
C ALA A 89 16.12 4.21 0.45
N ALA A 90 17.23 4.41 1.16
CA ALA A 90 18.17 5.44 0.82
C ALA A 90 18.60 5.02 -0.58
N VAL A 91 18.20 5.81 -1.56
CA VAL A 91 18.84 5.80 -2.86
C VAL A 91 20.32 5.70 -2.54
N LEU A 92 20.95 4.55 -2.85
CA LEU A 92 22.38 4.41 -2.66
C LEU A 92 22.96 5.67 -3.28
N SER A 93 23.64 6.46 -2.45
CA SER A 93 24.38 7.64 -2.88
C SER A 93 25.55 7.18 -3.74
N SER A 94 25.24 6.59 -4.89
CA SER A 94 26.10 6.52 -6.03
C SER A 94 26.32 7.97 -6.44
N PRO A 95 27.56 8.49 -6.49
CA PRO A 95 27.84 9.80 -7.03
C PRO A 95 27.69 9.77 -8.55
N THR A 96 26.46 9.58 -9.04
CA THR A 96 26.14 9.69 -10.46
C THR A 96 25.04 10.74 -10.62
N PRO A 97 25.36 11.95 -11.11
CA PRO A 97 24.37 12.99 -11.36
C PRO A 97 23.62 12.64 -12.64
N SER A 98 22.52 11.89 -12.57
CA SER A 98 21.59 11.86 -13.71
C SER A 98 20.12 11.61 -13.35
N ARG A 99 19.78 10.93 -12.25
CA ARG A 99 18.37 10.79 -11.85
C ARG A 99 18.26 10.17 -10.45
N PRO A 100 17.49 10.75 -9.50
CA PRO A 100 17.16 10.02 -8.29
C PRO A 100 16.30 8.79 -8.66
N PRO A 101 16.51 7.63 -8.02
CA PRO A 101 15.56 6.52 -8.08
C PRO A 101 14.21 7.02 -7.56
N ALA A 102 13.30 7.36 -8.48
CA ALA A 102 11.91 7.49 -8.14
C ALA A 102 11.40 6.09 -7.79
N CYS A 103 10.62 5.96 -6.71
CA CYS A 103 9.91 4.71 -6.45
C CYS A 103 9.20 4.27 -7.73
N PRO A 104 9.29 2.99 -8.11
CA PRO A 104 8.49 2.51 -9.23
C PRO A 104 7.04 2.81 -8.89
N ALA A 105 6.40 3.66 -9.69
CA ALA A 105 4.98 3.89 -9.57
C ALA A 105 4.30 2.51 -9.63
N PRO A 106 3.32 2.21 -8.76
CA PRO A 106 2.44 1.09 -9.08
C PRO A 106 1.86 1.40 -10.47
N TRP A 107 1.81 0.39 -11.36
CA TRP A 107 1.28 0.43 -12.73
C TRP A 107 1.95 1.38 -13.75
N SER A 108 3.18 1.06 -14.20
CA SER A 108 3.54 1.31 -15.61
C SER A 108 3.22 0.08 -16.45
N LEU A 109 1.94 -0.29 -16.51
CA LEU A 109 1.43 -1.09 -17.62
C LEU A 109 1.30 -0.13 -18.78
N SER A 110 2.29 -0.14 -19.66
CA SER A 110 2.22 0.46 -20.99
C SER A 110 0.89 0.07 -21.63
N MET A 111 -0.02 1.03 -21.71
CA MET A 111 -1.22 0.89 -22.53
C MET A 111 -0.71 0.82 -23.97
N PRO A 112 -0.89 -0.28 -24.73
CA PRO A 112 -0.61 -0.22 -26.15
C PRO A 112 -1.55 0.83 -26.73
N ALA A 113 -0.97 1.82 -27.42
CA ALA A 113 -1.71 2.80 -28.19
C ALA A 113 -2.56 2.05 -29.22
N GLY A 114 -3.84 1.83 -28.92
CA GLY A 114 -4.82 1.42 -29.91
C GLY A 114 -4.96 2.53 -30.94
N PRO A 115 -5.02 2.22 -32.25
CA PRO A 115 -5.12 3.24 -33.27
C PRO A 115 -6.45 3.98 -33.16
N ALA A 116 -6.36 5.30 -33.35
CA ALA A 116 -7.49 6.22 -33.37
C ALA A 116 -8.47 5.85 -34.49
N SER A 117 -9.72 5.60 -34.11
CA SER A 117 -10.87 5.65 -35.00
C SER A 117 -12.07 6.21 -34.22
N SER A 118 -12.34 7.50 -34.44
CA SER A 118 -13.66 8.11 -34.31
C SER A 118 -14.24 8.29 -35.72
N PRO A 119 -15.53 8.64 -35.91
CA PRO A 119 -16.63 8.80 -34.95
C PRO A 119 -17.94 8.07 -35.38
N ALA A 120 -18.93 7.96 -34.49
CA ALA A 120 -20.35 8.27 -34.78
C ALA A 120 -21.29 7.84 -33.64
N GLY A 121 -22.06 8.81 -33.13
CA GLY A 121 -23.50 8.69 -32.86
C GLY A 121 -24.00 7.73 -31.78
N GLY A 122 -24.56 8.28 -30.71
CA GLY A 122 -25.44 7.52 -29.82
C GLY A 122 -25.80 8.30 -28.56
N THR A 123 -26.99 8.87 -28.55
CA THR A 123 -27.52 9.78 -27.53
C THR A 123 -27.67 9.12 -26.16
N CYS A 124 -27.27 9.82 -25.09
CA CYS A 124 -27.57 9.46 -23.71
C CYS A 124 -29.05 9.75 -23.39
N THR A 125 -29.88 8.71 -23.28
CA THR A 125 -31.26 8.85 -22.78
C THR A 125 -31.29 8.71 -21.26
N LYS A 126 -31.70 9.82 -20.64
CA LYS A 126 -32.04 10.03 -19.23
C LYS A 126 -33.13 9.05 -18.77
N VAL A 127 -32.84 8.16 -17.81
CA VAL A 127 -33.88 7.45 -17.05
C VAL A 127 -34.45 8.39 -16.00
N SER A 128 -35.70 8.82 -16.23
CA SER A 128 -36.49 9.60 -15.28
C SER A 128 -37.43 8.64 -14.57
N GLY A 129 -37.40 8.62 -13.24
CA GLY A 129 -38.36 7.89 -12.42
C GLY A 129 -39.77 8.47 -12.57
N GLY A 130 -40.77 7.60 -12.45
CA GLY A 130 -42.19 7.93 -12.37
C GLY A 130 -42.97 6.77 -11.72
N PRO A 131 -43.95 7.04 -10.83
CA PRO A 131 -44.69 6.01 -10.09
C PRO A 131 -46.04 5.65 -10.73
N ALA A 132 -46.50 4.41 -10.52
CA ALA A 132 -47.89 3.92 -10.67
C ALA A 132 -47.98 2.59 -9.89
N GLY A 133 -48.98 2.26 -9.05
CA GLY A 133 -50.37 2.71 -8.97
C GLY A 133 -51.27 1.79 -9.81
N MET A 134 -51.82 0.72 -9.21
CA MET A 134 -53.09 0.04 -9.56
C MET A 134 -53.45 -0.95 -8.43
N ASP A 135 -54.60 -0.74 -7.77
CA ASP A 135 -55.82 -1.58 -7.74
C ASP A 135 -55.68 -2.85 -6.89
#